data_AF-A0A485D396-F1
#
_entry.id   AF-A0A485D396-F1
#
_cell.length_a   1.000
_cell.length_b   1.000
_cell.length_c   1.000
_cell.angle_alpha   90.00
_cell.angle_beta   90.00
_cell.angle_gamma   90.00
#
_symmetry.space_group_name_H-M   'P 1'
#
loop_
_entity.id
_entity.type
_entity.pdbx_description
1 polymer ?
#
loop_
_entity_poly.entity_id
_entity_poly.type
_entity_poly.pdbx_seq_one_letter_code
_entity_poly.pdbx_strand_id
1 'polypeptide(L)' 'MNKTAHEVQTCWLESRQPNERNGNEAEKFSDECWEKGLRLDKSPSVHYQLLMETIRWTLIPQQK' A
#
# COMPACT_ATOMS: atom_id res chain seq x y z
N MET A 1 16.27 -6.86 -5.15
CA MET A 1 15.23 -7.66 -4.46
C MET A 1 14.61 -6.77 -3.40
N ASN A 2 13.39 -6.31 -3.66
CA ASN A 2 12.75 -5.16 -3.03
C ASN A 2 12.34 -5.48 -1.58
N LYS A 3 13.27 -5.33 -0.63
CA LYS A 3 12.98 -5.47 0.82
C LYS A 3 11.84 -4.55 1.23
N THR A 4 11.85 -3.32 0.73
CA THR A 4 10.82 -2.31 1.02
C THR A 4 9.43 -2.69 0.51
N ALA A 5 9.31 -3.35 -0.64
CA ALA A 5 8.01 -3.79 -1.17
C ALA A 5 7.37 -4.89 -0.30
N HIS A 6 8.18 -5.85 0.14
CA HIS A 6 7.70 -6.87 1.08
C HIS A 6 7.34 -6.28 2.44
N GLU A 7 8.09 -5.28 2.92
CA GLU A 7 7.82 -4.61 4.18
C GLU A 7 6.51 -3.79 4.11
N VAL A 8 6.29 -3.03 3.03
CA VAL A 8 5.02 -2.34 2.74
C VAL A 8 3.87 -3.32 2.67
N GLN A 9 4.04 -4.44 1.95
CA GLN A 9 3.01 -5.45 1.82
C GLN A 9 2.67 -6.10 3.18
N THR A 10 3.69 -6.45 3.96
CA THR A 10 3.50 -7.04 5.29
C THR A 10 2.80 -6.05 6.22
N CYS A 11 3.26 -4.80 6.25
CA CYS A 11 2.68 -3.75 7.07
C CYS A 11 1.22 -3.44 6.68
N TRP A 12 0.91 -3.48 5.38
CA TRP A 12 -0.47 -3.38 4.87
C TRP A 12 -1.35 -4.54 5.34
N LEU A 13 -0.84 -5.77 5.24
CA LEU A 13 -1.56 -6.98 5.65
C LEU A 13 -1.79 -7.03 7.17
N GLU A 14 -0.82 -6.58 7.97
CA GLU A 14 -0.92 -6.51 9.43
C GLU A 14 -1.81 -5.35 9.91
N SER A 15 -1.73 -4.20 9.25
CA SER A 15 -2.45 -3.01 9.71
C SER A 15 -3.95 -3.06 9.40
N ARG A 16 -4.34 -3.64 8.26
CA ARG A 16 -5.72 -3.55 7.71
C ARG A 16 -6.31 -4.94 7.56
N GLN A 17 -7.51 -5.14 8.09
CA GLN A 17 -8.25 -6.38 7.90
C GLN A 17 -8.67 -6.54 6.44
N PRO A 18 -8.80 -7.76 5.92
CA PRO A 18 -9.22 -7.99 4.53
C PRO A 18 -10.44 -7.18 4.13
N ASN A 19 -11.44 -7.08 5.01
CA ASN A 19 -12.70 -6.38 4.75
C ASN A 19 -12.57 -4.85 4.63
N GLU A 20 -11.46 -4.28 5.11
CA GLU A 20 -11.15 -2.84 5.06
C GLU A 20 -10.19 -2.51 3.93
N ARG A 21 -9.59 -3.51 3.26
CA ARG A 21 -8.64 -3.33 2.15
C ARG A 21 -9.39 -2.92 0.89
N ASN A 22 -9.71 -1.63 0.82
CA ASN A 22 -10.30 -0.96 -0.32
C ASN A 22 -9.35 0.12 -0.86
N GLY A 23 -9.65 0.67 -2.04
CA GLY A 23 -8.82 1.69 -2.69
C GLY A 23 -8.64 2.97 -1.87
N ASN A 24 -9.62 3.33 -1.04
CA ASN A 24 -9.56 4.53 -0.19
C ASN A 24 -8.61 4.33 1.01
N GLU A 25 -8.65 3.16 1.65
CA GLU A 25 -7.69 2.81 2.71
C GLU A 25 -6.28 2.62 2.15
N ALA A 26 -6.18 2.14 0.91
CA ALA A 26 -4.91 2.02 0.20
C ALA A 26 -4.26 3.39 -0.06
N GLU A 27 -5.05 4.41 -0.40
CA GLU A 27 -4.57 5.78 -0.58
C GLU A 27 -4.06 6.36 0.74
N LYS A 28 -4.86 6.25 1.82
CA LYS A 28 -4.44 6.68 3.17
C LYS A 28 -3.16 5.99 3.62
N PHE A 29 -3.07 4.68 3.41
CA PHE A 29 -1.87 3.92 3.78
C PHE A 29 -0.65 4.35 2.98
N SER A 30 -0.82 4.76 1.73
CA SER A 30 0.27 5.34 0.94
C SER A 30 0.81 6.62 1.58
N ASP A 31 -0.08 7.52 2.02
CA ASP A 31 0.31 8.73 2.70
C ASP A 31 1.00 8.42 4.06
N GLU A 32 0.44 7.49 4.84
CA GLU A 32 1.05 7.02 6.10
C GLU A 32 2.46 6.46 5.88
N CYS A 33 2.66 5.66 4.84
CA CYS A 33 3.97 5.14 4.46
C CYS A 33 4.94 6.27 4.09
N TRP A 34 4.48 7.27 3.36
CA TRP A 34 5.30 8.41 2.96
C TRP A 34 5.77 9.26 4.14
N GLU A 35 4.86 9.55 5.08
CA GLU A 35 5.16 10.29 6.31
C GLU A 35 6.09 9.53 7.24
N LYS A 36 5.92 8.20 7.36
CA LYS A 36 6.81 7.32 8.14
C LYS A 36 8.17 7.08 7.49
N GLY A 37 8.38 7.56 6.25
CA GLY A 37 9.61 7.36 5.50
C GLY A 37 9.75 5.97 4.86
N LEU A 38 8.68 5.17 4.87
CA LEU A 38 8.61 3.84 4.29
C LEU A 38 8.30 3.94 2.79
N ARG A 39 9.27 4.50 2.06
CA ARG A 39 9.14 4.91 0.65
C ARG A 39 9.68 3.83 -0.29
N LEU A 40 8.84 3.40 -1.22
CA LEU A 40 9.22 2.47 -2.29
C LEU A 40 10.10 3.13 -3.35
N ASP A 41 9.94 4.44 -3.54
CA ASP A 41 10.75 5.22 -4.46
C ASP A 41 10.96 6.64 -3.93
N LYS A 42 11.95 7.35 -4.48
CA LYS A 42 12.21 8.76 -4.17
C LYS A 42 11.10 9.68 -4.72
N SER A 43 10.41 9.22 -5.76
CA SER A 43 9.35 9.97 -6.43
C SER A 43 7.99 9.59 -5.84
N PRO A 44 7.17 10.55 -5.39
CA PRO A 44 5.88 10.26 -4.75
C PRO A 44 4.91 9.56 -5.71
N SER A 45 4.87 9.96 -6.99
CA SER A 45 4.02 9.30 -8.00
C SER A 45 4.40 7.83 -8.21
N VAL A 46 5.70 7.54 -8.30
CA VAL A 46 6.21 6.17 -8.51
C VAL A 46 5.98 5.33 -7.25
N HIS A 47 6.20 5.92 -6.07
CA HIS A 47 5.90 5.27 -4.79
C HIS A 47 4.44 4.84 -4.72
N TYR A 48 3.52 5.74 -5.04
CA TYR A 48 2.08 5.45 -5.04
C TYR A 48 1.72 4.34 -6.02
N GLN A 49 2.21 4.40 -7.25
CA GLN A 49 1.97 3.37 -8.26
C GLN A 49 2.48 1.99 -7.81
N LEU A 50 3.71 1.92 -7.32
CA LEU A 50 4.30 0.67 -6.82
C LEU A 50 3.56 0.12 -5.61
N LEU A 51 3.13 0.99 -4.69
CA LEU A 51 2.36 0.60 -3.52
C LEU A 51 1.02 0.02 -3.94
N MET A 52 0.29 0.73 -4.79
CA MET A 52 -0.98 0.30 -5.36
C MET A 52 -0.84 -1.04 -6.09
N GLU A 53 0.19 -1.21 -6.93
CA GLU A 53 0.46 -2.49 -7.59
C GLU A 53 0.76 -3.63 -6.60
N THR A 54 1.53 -3.34 -5.55
CA THR A 54 1.90 -4.31 -4.51
C THR A 54 0.68 -4.82 -3.76
N ILE A 55 -0.24 -3.92 -3.39
CA ILE A 55 -1.43 -4.26 -2.61
C ILE A 55 -2.65 -4.57 -3.49
N ARG A 56 -2.58 -4.35 -4.80
CA ARG A 56 -3.69 -4.54 -5.77
C ARG A 56 -4.37 -5.89 -5.63
N TRP A 57 -3.59 -6.95 -5.45
CA TRP A 57 -4.08 -8.33 -5.32
C TRP A 57 -4.74 -8.63 -3.97
N THR A 58 -4.56 -7.75 -2.99
CA THR A 58 -5.13 -7.84 -1.65
C THR A 58 -6.34 -6.95 -1.47
N LEU A 59 -6.60 -6.04 -2.42
CA LEU A 59 -7.77 -5.17 -2.42
C LEU A 59 -8.99 -6.00 -2.75
N ILE A 60 -10.03 -5.88 -1.92
CA ILE A 60 -11.33 -6.43 -2.26
C ILE A 60 -11.92 -5.54 -3.35
N PRO A 61 -12.39 -6.09 -4.49
CA PRO A 61 -13.16 -5.30 -5.44
C PRO A 61 -14.37 -4.75 -4.69
N GLN A 62 -14.51 -3.43 -4.63
CA GLN A 62 -15.76 -2.84 -4.15
C GLN A 62 -16.86 -3.33 -5.09
N GLN A 63 -17.58 -4.38 -4.67
CA GLN A 63 -18.86 -4.72 -5.28
C GLN A 63 -19.78 -3.55 -4.94
N LYS A 64 -19.98 -2.70 -5.95
CA LYS A 64 -20.90 -1.58 -5.91
C LYS A 64 -22.33 -2.07 -6.04
#